data_AF-A0A5N6Q4W7-F1
#
_entry.id   AF-A0A5N6Q4W7-F1
#
_cell.length_a   1.000
_cell.length_b   1.000
_cell.length_c   1.000
_cell.angle_alpha   90.00
_cell.angle_beta   90.00
_cell.angle_gamma   90.00
#
_symmetry.space_group_name_H-M   'P 1'
#
loop_
_entity.id
_entity.type
_entity.pdbx_description
1 polymer ?
#
loop_
_entity_poly.entity_id
_entity_poly.type
_entity_poly.pdbx_seq_one_letter_code
_entity_poly.pdbx_strand_id
1 'polypeptide(L)'
;MRQRRWVELLNDYDCVIKYHPGKANVVADALSRKERVKPLRVRAMGMTVQTSLHDRIMQAQQEVVERENLKKELDCGAEKHLETKSDGLIYFRDRVWIPTVDELRKLIFDEAHKTKYSVHPGADKMYQDLRAFYWWPGMKKDIAEYVGRCLTCATVKAEHQKPSGLL
;
A
#
# COMPACT_ATOMS: atom_id res chain seq x y z
N MET A 1 1.93 -16.02 -20.41
CA MET A 1 2.22 -16.88 -21.58
C MET A 1 0.96 -17.56 -22.14
N ARG A 2 0.13 -18.22 -21.31
CA ARG A 2 -1.05 -18.97 -21.79
C ARG A 2 -2.08 -18.11 -22.54
N GLN A 3 -2.42 -16.93 -22.03
CA GLN A 3 -3.43 -16.04 -22.64
C GLN A 3 -3.03 -15.51 -24.03
N ARG A 4 -1.74 -15.26 -24.30
CA ARG A 4 -1.29 -14.78 -25.63
C ARG A 4 -1.50 -15.83 -26.72
N ARG A 5 -1.21 -17.10 -26.43
CA ARG A 5 -1.45 -18.21 -27.38
C ARG A 5 -2.92 -18.36 -27.76
N TRP A 6 -3.83 -18.13 -26.81
CA TRP A 6 -5.27 -18.16 -27.10
C TRP A 6 -5.72 -17.01 -28.00
N VAL A 7 -5.14 -15.83 -27.84
CA VAL A 7 -5.44 -14.67 -28.68
C VAL A 7 -4.96 -14.89 -30.11
N GLU A 8 -3.75 -15.44 -30.29
CA GLU A 8 -3.22 -15.80 -31.61
C GLU A 8 -4.13 -16.83 -32.30
N LEU A 9 -4.52 -17.89 -31.58
CA LEU A 9 -5.43 -18.93 -32.11
C LEU A 9 -6.81 -18.38 -32.51
N LEU A 10 -7.38 -17.49 -31.71
CA LEU A 10 -8.70 -16.90 -32.00
C LEU A 10 -8.67 -15.95 -33.19
N ASN A 11 -7.51 -15.38 -33.52
CA ASN A 11 -7.34 -14.46 -34.64
C ASN A 11 -7.37 -15.17 -36.01
N ASP A 12 -7.18 -16.49 -36.02
CA ASP A 12 -7.24 -17.32 -37.24
C ASP A 12 -8.68 -17.68 -37.65
N TYR A 13 -9.68 -17.29 -36.84
CA TYR A 13 -11.09 -17.59 -37.09
C TYR A 13 -11.94 -16.32 -37.11
N ASP A 14 -12.90 -16.25 -38.02
CA ASP A 14 -13.94 -15.22 -38.02
C ASP A 14 -14.94 -15.47 -36.89
N CYS A 15 -14.56 -15.07 -35.68
CA CYS A 15 -15.35 -15.24 -34.49
C CYS A 15 -16.33 -14.08 -34.30
N VAL A 16 -17.62 -14.38 -34.28
CA VAL A 16 -18.66 -13.41 -33.87
C VAL A 16 -18.97 -13.62 -32.39
N ILE A 17 -18.62 -12.64 -31.55
CA ILE A 17 -18.95 -12.67 -30.13
C ILE A 17 -20.45 -12.45 -29.98
N LYS A 18 -21.19 -13.51 -29.65
CA LYS A 18 -22.63 -13.45 -29.38
C LYS A 18 -22.86 -13.44 -27.88
N TYR A 19 -23.60 -12.43 -27.42
CA TYR A 19 -24.01 -12.34 -26.03
C TYR A 19 -25.09 -13.40 -25.74
N HIS A 20 -24.83 -14.26 -24.76
CA HIS A 20 -25.81 -15.22 -24.25
C HIS A 20 -26.21 -14.81 -22.83
N PRO A 21 -27.42 -14.28 -22.63
CA PRO A 21 -27.89 -13.91 -21.30
C PRO A 21 -28.07 -15.17 -20.44
N GLY A 22 -27.22 -15.34 -19.43
CA GLY A 22 -27.35 -16.37 -18.42
C GLY A 22 -28.16 -15.89 -17.21
N LYS A 23 -28.88 -16.80 -16.56
CA LYS A 23 -29.70 -16.53 -15.34
C LYS A 23 -28.88 -15.95 -14.17
N ALA A 24 -27.55 -16.10 -14.18
CA ALA A 24 -26.62 -15.58 -13.18
C ALA A 24 -25.96 -14.23 -13.56
N ASN A 25 -26.26 -13.68 -14.74
CA ASN A 25 -25.64 -12.44 -15.24
C ASN A 25 -26.42 -11.20 -14.76
N VAL A 26 -26.64 -11.11 -13.44
CA VAL A 26 -27.48 -10.08 -12.80
C VAL A 26 -26.66 -8.82 -12.45
N VAL A 27 -25.33 -8.90 -12.53
CA VAL A 27 -24.41 -7.78 -12.28
C VAL A 27 -23.62 -7.48 -13.55
N ALA A 28 -23.63 -6.23 -13.98
CA ALA A 28 -22.91 -5.78 -15.17
C ALA A 28 -21.40 -6.03 -15.03
N ASP A 29 -20.77 -6.60 -16.06
CA ASP A 29 -19.32 -6.82 -16.14
C ASP A 29 -18.53 -5.51 -16.21
N ALA A 30 -17.30 -5.51 -15.69
CA ALA A 30 -16.40 -4.36 -15.57
C ALA A 30 -16.03 -3.71 -16.92
N LEU A 31 -16.31 -4.37 -18.05
CA LEU A 31 -16.12 -3.82 -19.39
C LEU A 31 -17.25 -2.91 -19.87
N SER A 32 -18.41 -2.90 -19.20
CA SER A 32 -19.59 -2.13 -19.64
C SER A 32 -19.49 -0.63 -19.34
N ARG A 33 -18.49 -0.18 -18.57
CA ARG A 33 -18.37 1.22 -18.13
C ARG A 33 -16.94 1.71 -18.22
N LYS A 34 -16.47 2.05 -19.43
CA LYS A 34 -15.30 2.93 -19.55
C LYS A 34 -15.42 3.87 -20.74
N GLU A 35 -15.81 5.10 -20.41
CA GLU A 35 -15.65 6.27 -21.25
C GLU A 35 -14.15 6.41 -21.62
N ARG A 36 -13.85 6.55 -22.90
CA ARG A 36 -12.48 6.56 -23.43
C ARG A 36 -11.80 7.90 -23.15
N VAL A 37 -11.48 8.18 -21.89
CA VAL A 37 -10.52 9.24 -21.58
C VAL A 37 -9.15 8.74 -22.04
N LYS A 38 -8.52 9.44 -22.99
CA LYS A 38 -7.15 9.15 -23.43
C LYS A 38 -6.26 9.09 -22.18
N PRO A 39 -5.47 8.02 -21.95
CA PRO A 39 -4.54 8.01 -20.84
C PRO A 39 -3.53 9.13 -21.06
N LEU A 40 -3.53 10.13 -20.18
CA LEU A 40 -2.44 11.08 -20.07
C LEU A 40 -1.17 10.28 -19.81
N ARG A 41 -0.29 10.17 -20.81
CA ARG A 41 1.05 9.61 -20.63
C ARG A 41 1.88 10.64 -19.87
N VAL A 42 1.79 10.59 -18.55
CA VAL A 42 2.68 11.35 -17.68
C VAL A 42 4.05 10.67 -17.80
N ARG A 43 5.02 11.33 -18.43
CA ARG A 43 6.43 11.01 -18.17
C ARG A 43 6.61 11.21 -16.67
N ALA A 44 7.05 10.19 -15.96
CA ALA A 44 7.59 10.39 -14.61
C ALA A 44 8.76 11.37 -14.77
N MET A 45 8.48 12.66 -14.55
CA MET A 45 9.51 13.63 -14.20
C MET A 45 10.20 12.99 -13.01
N GLY A 46 11.52 12.77 -13.11
CA GLY A 46 12.31 12.23 -12.01
C GLY A 46 11.97 13.02 -10.76
N MET A 47 11.16 12.43 -9.89
CA MET A 47 10.84 12.99 -8.59
C MET A 47 12.10 12.83 -7.79
N THR A 48 12.95 13.86 -7.77
CA THR A 48 13.96 14.08 -6.73
C THR A 48 13.24 14.36 -5.41
N VAL A 49 12.48 13.38 -4.92
CA VAL A 49 11.72 13.41 -3.66
C VAL A 49 12.37 12.41 -2.71
N GLN A 50 13.70 12.48 -2.58
CA GLN A 50 14.45 11.63 -1.66
C GLN A 50 15.26 12.41 -0.62
N THR A 51 15.34 13.74 -0.69
CA THR A 51 16.09 14.51 0.32
C THR A 51 15.26 14.81 1.56
N SER A 52 14.02 15.30 1.43
CA SER A 52 13.27 15.78 2.60
C SER A 52 12.81 14.66 3.57
N LEU A 53 12.42 13.48 3.08
CA LEU A 53 11.96 12.40 3.97
C LEU A 53 13.14 11.75 4.72
N HIS A 54 14.26 11.54 4.02
CA HIS A 54 15.48 10.99 4.62
C HIS A 54 15.99 11.90 5.76
N ASP A 55 16.11 13.20 5.48
CA ASP A 55 16.59 14.18 6.46
C ASP A 55 15.68 14.26 7.69
N ARG A 56 14.36 14.18 7.47
CA ARG A 56 13.38 14.18 8.58
C ARG A 56 13.42 12.91 9.41
N ILE A 57 13.57 11.74 8.79
CA ILE A 57 13.73 10.48 9.53
C ILE A 57 15.00 10.55 10.36
N MET A 58 16.10 11.03 9.79
CA MET A 58 17.38 11.18 10.50
C MET A 58 17.25 12.11 11.72
N GLN A 59 16.62 13.27 11.57
CA GLN A 59 16.37 14.20 12.67
C GLN A 59 15.49 13.59 13.76
N ALA A 60 14.39 12.92 13.38
CA ALA A 60 13.50 12.28 14.34
C ALA A 60 14.17 11.11 15.07
N GLN A 61 15.02 10.35 14.40
CA GLN A 61 15.82 9.30 15.05
C GLN A 61 16.80 9.91 16.05
N GLN A 62 17.52 10.97 15.67
CA GLN A 62 18.46 11.67 16.54
C GLN A 62 17.78 12.21 17.81
N GLU A 63 16.59 12.82 17.69
CA GLU A 63 15.82 13.31 18.84
C GLU A 63 15.45 12.18 19.82
N VAL A 64 15.08 11.00 19.30
CA VAL A 64 14.73 9.84 20.15
C VAL A 64 15.95 9.26 20.84
N VAL A 65 17.10 9.21 20.15
CA VAL A 65 18.38 8.75 20.71
C VAL A 65 18.85 9.71 21.81
N GLU A 66 18.83 11.02 21.57
CA GLU A 66 19.25 12.05 22.53
C GLU A 66 18.41 12.06 23.81
N ARG A 67 17.12 11.74 23.70
CA ARG A 67 16.22 11.67 24.86
C ARG A 67 16.26 10.33 25.60
N GLU A 68 17.16 9.41 25.23
CA GLU A 68 17.26 8.03 25.75
C GLU A 68 15.91 7.28 25.75
N ASN A 69 14.96 7.69 24.90
CA ASN A 69 13.61 7.13 24.86
C ASN A 69 13.51 5.85 24.01
N LEU A 70 14.64 5.35 23.49
CA LEU A 70 14.72 4.13 22.70
C LEU A 70 14.04 2.95 23.39
N LYS A 71 14.25 2.78 24.70
CA LYS A 71 13.63 1.70 25.49
C LYS A 71 12.10 1.77 25.54
N LYS A 72 11.55 2.98 25.57
CA LYS A 72 10.09 3.20 25.60
C LYS A 72 9.47 2.97 24.22
N GLU A 73 10.19 3.32 23.15
CA GLU A 73 9.74 3.14 21.77
C GLU A 73 9.86 1.69 21.29
N LEU A 74 10.81 0.92 21.84
CA LEU A 74 11.18 -0.44 21.40
C LEU A 74 10.81 -1.50 22.44
N ASP A 75 9.59 -1.43 22.97
CA ASP A 75 8.98 -2.28 24.01
C ASP A 75 8.83 -3.78 23.63
N CYS A 76 9.65 -4.28 22.70
CA CYS A 76 9.66 -5.65 22.19
C CYS A 76 11.06 -6.30 22.22
N GLY A 77 12.05 -5.68 22.88
CA GLY A 77 13.42 -6.21 22.95
C GLY A 77 14.20 -6.10 21.63
N ALA A 78 13.66 -5.35 20.66
CA ALA A 78 14.28 -5.11 19.35
C ALA A 78 15.51 -4.19 19.40
N GLU A 79 15.73 -3.50 20.52
CA GLU A 79 16.86 -2.59 20.77
C GLU A 79 18.22 -3.22 20.44
N LYS A 80 18.38 -4.53 20.70
CA LYS A 80 19.65 -5.25 20.53
C LYS A 80 20.04 -5.51 19.07
N HIS A 81 19.13 -5.26 18.13
CA HIS A 81 19.33 -5.52 16.70
C HIS A 81 19.22 -4.24 15.86
N LEU A 82 19.34 -3.08 16.49
CA LEU A 82 19.43 -1.80 15.79
C LEU A 82 20.87 -1.53 15.36
N GLU A 83 21.04 -1.18 14.11
CA GLU A 83 22.33 -0.89 13.49
C GLU A 83 22.27 0.47 12.82
N THR A 84 23.20 1.36 13.17
CA THR A 84 23.40 2.63 12.46
C THR A 84 24.26 2.39 11.24
N LYS A 85 23.75 2.69 10.03
CA LYS A 85 24.51 2.54 8.78
C LYS A 85 25.22 3.85 8.40
N SER A 86 26.03 3.79 7.34
CA SER A 86 26.86 4.90 6.85
C SER A 86 26.07 6.10 6.32
N ASP A 87 24.77 5.94 6.10
CA ASP A 87 23.82 6.98 5.72
C ASP A 87 23.30 7.80 6.91
N GLY A 88 23.69 7.45 8.14
CA GLY A 88 23.26 8.13 9.37
C GLY A 88 21.89 7.68 9.88
N LEU A 89 21.26 6.71 9.22
CA LEU A 89 19.98 6.15 9.66
C LEU A 89 20.18 4.88 10.50
N ILE A 90 19.22 4.65 11.40
CA ILE A 90 19.12 3.45 12.22
C ILE A 90 18.22 2.43 11.51
N TYR A 91 18.72 1.20 11.39
CA TYR A 91 18.06 0.08 10.74
C TYR A 91 17.76 -1.05 11.72
N PHE A 92 16.67 -1.77 11.47
CA PHE A 92 16.35 -3.06 12.09
C PHE A 92 16.22 -4.12 10.99
N ARG A 93 17.13 -5.11 10.97
CA ARG A 93 17.14 -6.20 9.97
C ARG A 93 16.98 -5.68 8.52
N ASP A 94 17.85 -4.77 8.13
CA ASP A 94 17.89 -4.10 6.81
C ASP A 94 16.68 -3.23 6.45
N ARG A 95 15.86 -2.85 7.43
CA ARG A 95 14.75 -1.91 7.25
C ARG A 95 14.97 -0.66 8.07
N VAL A 96 14.63 0.50 7.53
CA VAL A 96 14.73 1.78 8.23
C VAL A 96 13.74 1.76 9.40
N TRP A 97 14.24 2.02 10.60
CA TRP A 97 13.37 2.14 11.77
C TRP A 97 12.67 3.50 11.76
N ILE A 98 11.35 3.52 11.93
CA ILE A 98 10.57 4.77 11.96
C ILE A 98 10.10 5.08 13.39
N PRO A 99 10.62 6.15 14.02
CA PRO A 99 10.18 6.55 15.35
C PRO A 99 8.70 6.99 15.35
N THR A 100 8.05 6.97 16.52
CA THR A 100 6.67 7.46 16.66
C THR A 100 6.58 8.99 16.54
N VAL A 101 7.70 9.68 16.61
CA VAL A 101 7.83 11.15 16.61
C VAL A 101 7.55 11.76 15.22
N ASP A 102 7.10 13.02 15.21
CA ASP A 102 7.02 13.92 14.04
C ASP A 102 6.01 13.54 12.93
N GLU A 103 4.92 12.84 13.27
CA GLU A 103 3.90 12.38 12.30
C GLU A 103 4.48 11.59 11.11
N LEU A 104 5.71 11.10 11.18
CA LEU A 104 6.41 10.45 10.06
C LEU A 104 5.67 9.22 9.56
N ARG A 105 5.13 8.42 10.49
CA ARG A 105 4.28 7.26 10.15
C ARG A 105 3.07 7.67 9.33
N LYS A 106 2.43 8.79 9.68
CA LYS A 106 1.26 9.31 8.96
C LYS A 106 1.62 9.82 7.57
N LEU A 107 2.79 10.43 7.39
CA LEU A 107 3.28 10.81 6.06
C LEU A 107 3.53 9.59 5.17
N ILE A 108 4.19 8.56 5.71
CA ILE A 108 4.39 7.28 5.01
C ILE A 108 3.04 6.65 4.65
N PHE A 109 2.05 6.71 5.54
CA PHE A 109 0.71 6.21 5.27
C PHE A 109 -0.01 7.01 4.19
N ASP A 110 0.04 8.34 4.25
CA ASP A 110 -0.57 9.23 3.27
C ASP A 110 0.04 9.00 1.89
N GLU A 111 1.36 8.86 1.80
CA GLU A 111 2.05 8.55 0.54
C GLU A 111 1.67 7.16 0.01
N ALA A 112 1.65 6.14 0.86
CA ALA A 112 1.34 4.78 0.45
C ALA A 112 -0.16 4.53 0.19
N HIS A 113 -1.06 5.39 0.68
CA HIS A 113 -2.51 5.15 0.62
C HIS A 113 -3.32 6.19 -0.15
N LYS A 114 -2.99 7.49 0.01
CA LYS A 114 -3.77 8.60 -0.56
C LYS A 114 -3.20 9.11 -1.89
N THR A 115 -1.96 8.74 -2.24
CA THR A 115 -1.38 9.15 -3.52
C THR A 115 -2.22 8.63 -4.67
N LYS A 116 -2.41 9.45 -5.71
CA LYS A 116 -3.19 9.11 -6.92
C LYS A 116 -2.76 7.80 -7.57
N TYR A 117 -1.51 7.39 -7.37
CA TYR A 117 -0.91 6.16 -7.91
C TYR A 117 -1.13 4.92 -7.05
N SER A 118 -1.42 5.08 -5.76
CA SER A 118 -1.48 3.96 -4.81
C SER A 118 -2.84 3.24 -4.81
N VAL A 119 -3.87 3.84 -5.40
CA VAL A 119 -5.22 3.24 -5.58
C VAL A 119 -5.79 2.68 -4.27
N HIS A 120 -5.57 3.38 -3.14
CA HIS A 120 -6.11 3.02 -1.83
C HIS A 120 -5.95 1.52 -1.49
N PRO A 121 -4.69 1.02 -1.36
CA PRO A 121 -4.46 -0.38 -1.13
C PRO A 121 -5.04 -0.80 0.24
N GLY A 122 -5.57 -2.03 0.30
CA GLY A 122 -5.99 -2.63 1.56
C GLY A 122 -4.83 -2.79 2.55
N ALA A 123 -5.15 -2.94 3.84
CA ALA A 123 -4.17 -2.97 4.92
C ALA A 123 -3.06 -4.03 4.72
N ASP A 124 -3.41 -5.24 4.27
CA ASP A 124 -2.42 -6.30 4.05
C ASP A 124 -1.47 -5.98 2.89
N LYS A 125 -2.00 -5.41 1.79
CA LYS A 125 -1.19 -5.01 0.64
C LYS A 125 -0.24 -3.87 1.02
N MET A 126 -0.77 -2.86 1.70
CA MET A 126 0.00 -1.72 2.20
C MET A 126 1.12 -2.17 3.15
N TYR A 127 0.84 -3.13 4.05
CA TYR A 127 1.87 -3.72 4.92
C TYR A 127 2.95 -4.47 4.12
N GLN A 128 2.57 -5.25 3.12
CA GLN A 128 3.52 -5.99 2.28
C GLN A 128 4.46 -5.07 1.50
N ASP A 129 3.96 -3.92 1.05
CA ASP A 129 4.75 -2.94 0.29
C ASP A 129 5.69 -2.15 1.21
N LEU A 130 5.20 -1.70 2.37
CA LEU A 130 6.01 -0.90 3.31
C LEU A 130 7.05 -1.72 4.07
N ARG A 131 6.76 -2.99 4.42
CA ARG A 131 7.67 -3.82 5.23
C ARG A 131 9.02 -4.12 4.55
N ALA A 132 9.13 -3.87 3.25
CA ALA A 132 10.37 -4.04 2.51
C ALA A 132 11.40 -2.95 2.84
N PHE A 133 10.93 -1.75 3.21
CA PHE A 133 11.77 -0.58 3.42
C PHE A 133 11.75 -0.11 4.87
N TYR A 134 10.60 -0.18 5.54
CA TYR A 134 10.38 0.43 6.86
C TYR A 134 9.99 -0.60 7.92
N TRP A 135 10.27 -0.27 9.18
CA TRP A 135 9.89 -1.08 10.33
C TRP A 135 9.66 -0.25 11.59
N TRP A 136 8.66 -0.62 12.40
CA TRP A 136 8.48 -0.16 13.77
C TRP A 136 7.58 -1.12 14.56
N PRO A 137 7.60 -1.10 15.90
CA PRO A 137 6.71 -1.91 16.72
C PRO A 137 5.25 -1.57 16.45
N GLY A 138 4.42 -2.59 16.21
CA GLY A 138 2.98 -2.39 15.95
C GLY A 138 2.62 -1.94 14.53
N MET A 139 3.58 -1.86 13.59
CA MET A 139 3.35 -1.40 12.20
C MET A 139 2.11 -1.98 11.51
N LYS A 140 1.85 -3.29 11.64
CA LYS A 140 0.67 -3.92 11.03
C LYS A 140 -0.65 -3.40 11.63
N LYS A 141 -0.68 -3.17 12.95
CA LYS A 141 -1.85 -2.64 13.67
C LYS A 141 -2.11 -1.19 13.24
N ASP A 142 -1.08 -0.36 13.21
CA ASP A 142 -1.18 1.05 12.81
C ASP A 142 -1.71 1.19 11.37
N ILE A 143 -1.20 0.36 10.45
CA ILE A 143 -1.68 0.34 9.05
C ILE A 143 -3.15 -0.06 8.99
N ALA A 144 -3.56 -1.09 9.73
CA ALA A 144 -4.96 -1.54 9.75
C ALA A 144 -5.90 -0.44 10.29
N GLU A 145 -5.50 0.24 11.35
CA GLU A 145 -6.25 1.36 11.92
C GLU A 145 -6.33 2.55 10.97
N TYR A 146 -5.22 2.89 10.31
CA TYR A 146 -5.17 3.98 9.34
C TYR A 146 -6.08 3.70 8.13
N VAL A 147 -5.95 2.52 7.50
CA VAL A 147 -6.79 2.14 6.36
C VAL A 147 -8.26 1.98 6.79
N GLY A 148 -8.53 1.55 8.02
CA GLY A 148 -9.87 1.48 8.60
C GLY A 148 -10.55 2.84 8.73
N ARG A 149 -9.78 3.92 8.92
CA ARG A 149 -10.29 5.31 8.96
C ARG A 149 -10.51 5.94 7.58
N CYS A 150 -10.16 5.25 6.48
CA CYS A 150 -10.35 5.78 5.14
C CYS A 150 -11.81 5.64 4.67
N LEU A 151 -12.53 6.76 4.57
CA LEU A 151 -13.91 6.79 4.07
C LEU A 151 -14.04 6.24 2.64
N THR A 152 -13.10 6.56 1.75
CA THR A 152 -13.08 6.04 0.37
C THR A 152 -12.97 4.52 0.35
N CYS A 153 -12.14 3.93 1.23
CA CYS A 153 -12.05 2.47 1.33
C CYS A 153 -13.31 1.87 1.93
N ALA A 154 -13.93 2.53 2.91
CA ALA A 154 -15.13 2.06 3.57
C ALA A 154 -16.32 1.98 2.59
N THR A 155 -16.48 2.98 1.71
CA THR A 155 -17.59 3.02 0.75
C THR A 155 -17.46 2.01 -0.39
N VAL A 156 -16.24 1.62 -0.77
CA VAL A 156 -16.00 0.66 -1.86
C VAL A 156 -15.81 -0.79 -1.38
N LYS A 157 -15.65 -1.01 -0.07
CA LYS A 157 -15.52 -2.36 0.48
C LYS A 157 -16.83 -3.12 0.30
N ALA A 158 -16.79 -4.18 -0.49
CA ALA A 158 -17.88 -5.15 -0.55
C ALA A 158 -18.07 -5.83 0.81
N GLU A 159 -19.33 -6.12 1.16
CA GLU A 159 -19.64 -6.95 2.32
C GLU A 159 -19.28 -8.39 2.00
N HIS A 160 -18.39 -8.98 2.79
CA HIS A 160 -17.94 -10.37 2.62
C HIS A 160 -18.54 -11.30 3.68
N GLN A 161 -19.38 -10.77 4.57
CA GLN A 161 -20.09 -11.57 5.55
C GLN A 161 -21.23 -12.33 4.86
N LYS A 162 -21.43 -13.59 5.25
CA LYS A 162 -22.60 -14.34 4.79
C LYS A 162 -23.83 -13.71 5.45
N PRO A 163 -24.94 -13.51 4.70
CA PRO A 163 -26.17 -13.05 5.31
C PRO A 163 -26.56 -14.02 6.43
N SER A 164 -26.87 -13.48 7.61
CA SER A 164 -27.41 -14.28 8.70
C SER A 164 -28.66 -14.99 8.20
N GLY A 165 -28.70 -16.32 8.32
CA GLY A 165 -29.85 -17.11 7.90
C GLY A 165 -31.13 -16.68 8.61
N LEU A 166 -32.28 -16.89 7.97
CA LEU A 166 -33.59 -16.72 8.60
C LEU A 166 -33.76 -17.79 9.70
N LEU A 167 -34.20 -17.36 10.88
CA LEU A 167 -34.56 -18.22 12.03
C LEU A 167 -35.84 -19.01 11.74
#